data_AF-A0A925SNL5-F1
#
_entry.id   AF-A0A925SNL5-F1
#
_cell.length_a   1.000
_cell.length_b   1.000
_cell.length_c   1.000
_cell.angle_alpha   90.00
_cell.angle_beta   90.00
_cell.angle_gamma   90.00
#
_symmetry.space_group_name_H-M   'P 1'
#
loop_
_entity.id
_entity.type
_entity.pdbx_description
1 polymer ?
#
loop_
_entity_poly.entity_id
_entity_poly.type
_entity_poly.pdbx_seq_one_letter_code
_entity_poly.pdbx_strand_id
1 'polypeptide(L)'
;LCFTPFGFEADNELLGIAHYPDWYTLSGMAALIREGYADQLVIGNDVFTKLATRRYGGDGYRRLADFVVPALKRCGVSDNDINKITVENPARILAIY
;
A
#
# COMPACT_ATOMS: atom_id res chain seq x y z
N LEU A 1 -1.03 11.25 -2.45
CA LEU A 1 -0.33 11.09 -1.17
C LEU A 1 0.05 9.62 -1.01
N CYS A 2 1.34 9.31 -0.94
CA CYS A 2 1.80 7.98 -0.53
C CYS A 2 1.86 7.99 1.00
N PHE A 3 1.04 7.17 1.65
CA PHE A 3 1.07 7.00 3.09
C PHE A 3 1.94 5.78 3.38
N THR A 4 3.19 6.02 3.74
CA THR A 4 4.18 5.06 4.28
C THR A 4 4.53 3.84 3.41
N PRO A 5 5.83 3.52 3.21
CA PRO A 5 6.23 2.27 2.57
C PRO A 5 5.82 1.07 3.44
N PHE A 6 5.05 0.14 2.87
CA PHE A 6 4.65 -1.09 3.56
C PHE A 6 5.88 -1.97 3.87
N GLY A 7 5.96 -2.51 5.08
CA GLY A 7 7.07 -3.36 5.53
C GLY A 7 8.39 -2.62 5.76
N PHE A 8 8.37 -1.29 5.89
CA PHE A 8 9.57 -0.52 6.21
C PHE A 8 9.84 -0.52 7.72
N GLU A 9 10.89 -1.23 8.12
CA GLU A 9 11.34 -1.32 9.50
C GLU A 9 12.66 -0.54 9.65
N ALA A 10 12.56 0.76 9.95
CA ALA A 10 13.72 1.57 10.34
C ALA A 10 13.43 2.23 11.68
N ASP A 11 14.29 2.03 12.68
CA ASP A 11 14.17 2.75 13.94
C ASP A 11 14.44 4.25 13.70
N ASN A 12 13.44 5.08 13.98
CA ASN A 12 13.50 6.53 13.89
C ASN A 12 13.01 7.19 15.19
N GLU A 13 13.08 6.50 16.33
CA GLU A 13 12.60 6.99 17.63
C GLU A 13 13.26 8.31 18.03
N LEU A 14 14.56 8.49 17.74
CA LEU A 14 15.30 9.73 18.00
C LEU A 14 14.75 10.94 17.23
N LEU A 15 14.03 10.71 16.14
CA LEU A 15 13.36 11.75 15.34
C LEU A 15 11.90 11.96 15.78
N GLY A 16 11.43 11.23 16.80
CA GLY A 16 10.04 11.26 17.26
C GLY A 16 9.06 10.56 16.31
N ILE A 17 9.55 9.70 15.42
CA ILE A 17 8.72 9.00 14.42
C ILE A 17 8.36 7.61 14.95
N ALA A 18 7.06 7.38 15.17
CA ALA A 18 6.53 6.05 15.43
C ALA A 18 6.14 5.37 14.11
N HIS A 19 6.68 4.19 13.82
CA HIS A 19 6.24 3.39 12.69
C HIS A 19 5.04 2.56 13.08
N TYR A 20 3.94 2.73 12.36
CA TYR A 20 2.75 1.92 12.56
C TYR A 20 2.87 0.64 11.75
N PRO A 21 2.49 -0.52 12.30
CA PRO A 21 2.47 -1.75 11.52
C PRO A 21 1.46 -1.59 10.37
N ASP A 22 1.77 -2.22 9.23
CA ASP A 22 0.99 -2.14 7.99
C ASP A 22 -0.52 -2.29 8.22
N TRP A 23 -0.94 -3.11 9.19
CA TRP A 23 -2.33 -3.32 9.57
C TRP A 23 -3.11 -2.03 9.91
N TYR A 24 -2.47 -1.02 10.51
CA TYR A 24 -3.12 0.28 10.74
C TYR A 24 -3.48 0.94 9.41
N THR A 25 -2.53 1.05 8.49
CA THR A 25 -2.75 1.61 7.15
C THR A 25 -3.81 0.83 6.40
N LEU A 26 -3.75 -0.51 6.42
CA LEU A 26 -4.74 -1.37 5.76
C LEU A 26 -6.15 -1.21 6.34
N SER A 27 -6.28 -1.05 7.66
CA SER A 27 -7.57 -0.83 8.31
C SER A 27 -8.21 0.50 7.88
N GLY A 28 -7.41 1.57 7.79
CA GLY A 28 -7.86 2.88 7.30
C GLY A 28 -8.27 2.82 5.84
N MET A 29 -7.48 2.14 5.00
CA MET A 29 -7.85 1.90 3.60
C MET A 29 -9.16 1.13 3.46
N ALA A 30 -9.33 0.04 4.22
CA ALA A 30 -10.56 -0.74 4.19
C ALA A 30 -11.77 0.06 4.69
N ALA A 31 -11.59 0.98 5.65
CA ALA A 31 -12.63 1.92 6.06
C ALA A 31 -13.03 2.86 4.91
N LEU A 32 -12.06 3.53 4.28
CA LEU A 32 -12.32 4.44 3.15
C LEU A 32 -13.00 3.73 1.96
N ILE A 33 -12.57 2.51 1.65
CA ILE A 33 -13.21 1.71 0.59
C ILE A 33 -14.68 1.43 0.93
N ARG A 34 -14.97 1.02 2.17
CA ARG A 34 -16.35 0.77 2.63
C ARG A 34 -17.22 2.02 2.61
N GLU A 35 -16.63 3.20 2.79
CA GLU A 35 -17.32 4.49 2.70
C GLU A 35 -17.52 4.97 1.24
N GLY A 36 -17.04 4.21 0.25
CA GLY A 36 -17.26 4.49 -1.18
C GLY A 36 -16.13 5.26 -1.86
N TYR A 37 -14.96 5.40 -1.22
CA TYR A 37 -13.84 6.16 -1.77
C TYR A 37 -12.87 5.34 -2.64
N ALA A 38 -13.21 4.12 -3.04
CA ALA A 38 -12.33 3.24 -3.83
C ALA A 38 -11.82 3.91 -5.12
N ASP A 39 -12.65 4.71 -5.80
CA ASP A 39 -12.31 5.44 -7.03
C ASP A 39 -11.31 6.60 -6.82
N GLN A 40 -10.88 6.88 -5.59
CA GLN A 40 -9.94 7.95 -5.27
C GLN A 40 -8.61 7.42 -4.71
N LEU A 41 -8.48 6.09 -4.58
CA LEU A 41 -7.31 5.45 -3.98
C LEU A 41 -6.41 4.82 -5.05
N VAL A 42 -5.09 4.94 -4.84
CA VAL A 42 -4.06 4.20 -5.59
C VAL A 42 -3.03 3.67 -4.60
N ILE A 43 -2.44 2.51 -4.90
CA ILE A 43 -1.41 1.90 -4.06
C ILE A 43 -0.13 1.62 -4.83
N GLY A 44 1.01 1.84 -4.17
CA GLY A 44 2.37 1.64 -4.69
C GLY A 44 3.28 1.03 -3.62
N ASN A 45 4.47 0.57 -4.00
CA ASN A 45 5.41 -0.04 -3.05
C ASN A 45 6.35 0.99 -2.38
N ASP A 46 6.57 2.15 -2.99
CA ASP A 46 7.54 3.16 -2.53
C ASP A 46 8.94 2.59 -2.22
N VAL A 47 9.47 1.78 -3.14
CA VAL A 47 10.82 1.21 -3.02
C VAL A 47 11.84 2.27 -3.42
N PHE A 48 12.47 2.91 -2.43
CA PHE A 48 13.43 4.00 -2.65
C PHE A 48 14.85 3.73 -2.10
N THR A 49 15.06 2.64 -1.36
CA THR A 49 16.38 2.26 -0.81
C THR A 49 16.83 0.88 -1.30
N LYS A 50 18.13 0.60 -1.25
CA LYS A 50 18.67 -0.74 -1.53
C LYS A 50 18.08 -1.78 -0.57
N LEU A 51 17.99 -1.44 0.71
CA LEU A 51 17.47 -2.30 1.78
C LEU A 51 16.02 -2.73 1.52
N ALA A 52 15.21 -1.87 0.89
CA ALA A 52 13.84 -2.21 0.52
C ALA A 52 13.74 -3.28 -0.59
N THR A 53 14.82 -3.63 -1.28
CA THR A 53 14.81 -4.64 -2.35
C THR A 53 15.11 -6.05 -1.83
N ARG A 54 14.58 -7.08 -2.53
CA ARG A 54 14.80 -8.50 -2.20
C ARG A 54 16.26 -8.92 -2.14
N ARG A 55 17.14 -8.28 -2.91
CA ARG A 55 18.58 -8.58 -2.89
C ARG A 55 19.23 -8.25 -1.54
N TYR A 56 18.70 -7.27 -0.83
CA TYR A 56 19.27 -6.77 0.42
C TYR A 56 18.34 -7.00 1.63
N GLY A 57 17.38 -7.93 1.53
CA GLY A 57 16.56 -8.41 2.65
C GLY A 57 15.14 -7.83 2.74
N GLY A 58 14.78 -6.83 1.92
CA GLY A 58 13.41 -6.28 1.87
C GLY A 58 12.48 -7.05 0.93
N ASP A 59 11.21 -6.63 0.84
CA ASP A 59 10.21 -7.31 -0.01
C ASP A 59 10.28 -6.95 -1.50
N GLY A 60 10.96 -5.86 -1.84
CA GLY A 60 10.97 -5.28 -3.17
C GLY A 60 9.57 -4.92 -3.64
N TYR A 61 9.30 -5.10 -4.93
CA TYR A 61 8.00 -4.76 -5.53
C TYR A 61 6.88 -5.77 -5.25
N ARG A 62 7.15 -6.84 -4.49
CA ARG A 62 6.17 -7.91 -4.24
C ARG A 62 5.30 -7.69 -3.01
N ARG A 63 5.64 -6.74 -2.12
CA ARG A 63 4.86 -6.47 -0.89
C ARG A 63 3.38 -6.26 -1.19
N LEU A 64 3.06 -5.52 -2.25
CA LEU A 64 1.68 -5.30 -2.65
C LEU A 64 0.94 -6.60 -3.02
N ALA A 65 1.54 -7.41 -3.89
CA ALA A 65 0.92 -8.62 -4.41
C ALA A 65 0.88 -9.76 -3.39
N ASP A 66 1.95 -9.94 -2.62
CA ASP A 66 2.14 -11.08 -1.73
C ASP A 66 1.53 -10.83 -0.33
N PHE A 67 1.37 -9.57 0.10
CA PHE A 67 0.85 -9.22 1.43
C PHE A 67 -0.38 -8.30 1.40
N VAL A 68 -0.27 -7.10 0.82
CA VAL A 68 -1.31 -6.05 0.92
C VAL A 68 -2.64 -6.49 0.28
N VAL A 69 -2.60 -6.96 -0.96
CA VAL A 69 -3.82 -7.40 -1.67
C VAL A 69 -4.48 -8.58 -0.95
N PRO A 70 -3.77 -9.67 -0.58
CA PRO A 70 -4.36 -10.73 0.24
C PRO A 70 -4.92 -10.26 1.58
N ALA A 71 -4.26 -9.31 2.25
CA ALA A 71 -4.73 -8.78 3.52
C ALA A 71 -6.02 -7.97 3.37
N LEU A 72 -6.12 -7.08 2.38
CA LEU A 72 -7.35 -6.34 2.09
C LEU A 72 -8.52 -7.27 1.74
N LYS A 73 -8.28 -8.33 0.95
CA LYS A 73 -9.29 -9.36 0.68
C LYS A 73 -9.77 -10.06 1.96
N ARG A 74 -8.87 -10.41 2.88
CA ARG A 74 -9.24 -10.96 4.19
C ARG A 74 -10.06 -9.98 5.04
N CYS A 75 -9.87 -8.68 4.84
CA CYS A 75 -10.68 -7.62 5.47
C CYS A 75 -12.02 -7.35 4.77
N GLY A 76 -12.39 -8.13 3.74
CA GLY A 76 -13.67 -8.03 3.04
C GLY A 76 -13.70 -7.01 1.90
N VAL A 77 -12.55 -6.49 1.47
CA VAL A 77 -12.47 -5.64 0.27
C VAL A 77 -12.74 -6.50 -0.98
N SER A 78 -13.63 -6.02 -1.84
CA SER A 78 -14.06 -6.74 -3.03
C SER A 78 -12.96 -6.80 -4.11
N ASP A 79 -12.98 -7.82 -4.97
CA ASP A 79 -12.07 -7.89 -6.12
C ASP A 79 -12.23 -6.69 -7.06
N ASN A 80 -13.45 -6.14 -7.16
CA ASN A 80 -13.72 -4.92 -7.93
C ASN A 80 -12.98 -3.71 -7.36
N ASP A 81 -13.03 -3.50 -6.04
CA ASP A 81 -12.31 -2.40 -5.40
C ASP A 81 -10.79 -2.59 -5.45
N ILE A 82 -10.31 -3.84 -5.33
CA ILE A 82 -8.91 -4.16 -5.59
C ILE A 82 -8.51 -3.78 -7.02
N ASN A 83 -9.33 -4.11 -8.02
CA ASN A 83 -9.07 -3.77 -9.41
C ASN A 83 -9.01 -2.24 -9.61
N LYS A 84 -9.92 -1.49 -8.97
CA LYS A 84 -9.92 -0.03 -9.00
C LYS A 84 -8.59 0.54 -8.50
N ILE A 85 -8.15 0.15 -7.30
CA ILE A 85 -6.97 0.76 -6.67
C ILE A 85 -5.64 0.29 -7.26
N THR A 86 -5.61 -0.85 -7.95
CA THR A 86 -4.38 -1.44 -8.55
C THR A 86 -4.26 -1.27 -10.05
N VAL A 87 -5.37 -1.07 -10.77
CA VAL A 87 -5.39 -1.03 -12.23
C VAL A 87 -6.10 0.23 -12.74
N GLU A 88 -7.39 0.38 -12.44
CA GLU A 88 -8.22 1.42 -13.10
C GLU A 88 -7.81 2.83 -12.69
N ASN A 89 -7.63 3.08 -11.40
CA ASN A 89 -7.23 4.38 -10.89
C ASN A 89 -5.82 4.77 -11.35
N PRO A 90 -4.78 3.90 -11.20
CA PRO A 90 -3.47 4.19 -11.76
C PRO A 90 -3.51 4.44 -13.27
N ALA A 91 -4.23 3.63 -14.05
CA ALA A 91 -4.35 3.83 -15.49
C ALA A 91 -4.98 5.20 -15.80
N ARG A 92 -6.06 5.57 -15.12
CA ARG A 92 -6.75 6.85 -15.31
C ARG A 92 -5.87 8.06 -14.99
N ILE A 93 -5.03 8.00 -13.96
CA ILE A 93 -4.22 9.15 -13.56
C ILE A 93 -2.86 9.23 -14.27
N LEU A 94 -2.33 8.10 -14.77
CA LEU A 94 -1.01 8.04 -15.41
C LEU A 94 -1.08 8.05 -16.94
N ALA A 95 -2.15 7.50 -17.53
CA ALA A 95 -2.36 7.56 -18.97
C ALA A 95 -3.08 8.86 -19.34
N ILE A 96 -2.32 9.94 -19.44
CA ILE A 96 -2.78 11.20 -20.04
C ILE A 96 -2.70 11.03 -21.56
N TYR A 97 -3.84 11.16 -22.24
CA TYR A 97 -3.92 11.31 -23.70
C TYR A 97 -3.98 12.79 -24.06
#